data_AF-A0A7S8MWB6-F1
#
_entry.id   AF-A0A7S8MWB6-F1
#
_cell.length_a   1.000
_cell.length_b   1.000
_cell.length_c   1.000
_cell.angle_alpha   90.00
_cell.angle_beta   90.00
_cell.angle_gamma   90.00
#
_symmetry.space_group_name_H-M   'P 1'
#
loop_
_entity.id
_entity.type
_entity.pdbx_description
1 polymer ?
#
loop_
_entity_poly.entity_id
_entity_poly.type
_entity_poly.pdbx_seq_one_letter_code
_entity_poly.pdbx_strand_id
1 'polypeptide(L)'
;MNFWEFIIWMLWAYVFVAYLFLLFSILADLVRDQNLGGWAKAVWIIFLIFVPILTALIYLIARGKGMAQRGIAQAEAARRETDDYIRATAGTSTTDEIAKAAQLREAGTITAEEFEKIKAKALA
;
A
#
# COMPACT_ATOMS: atom_id res chain seq x y z
N MET A 1 32.32 8.45 -33.35
CA MET A 1 31.76 8.51 -31.99
C MET A 1 32.73 7.83 -31.05
N ASN A 2 33.32 8.60 -30.13
CA ASN A 2 34.22 8.06 -29.12
C ASN A 2 33.42 7.31 -28.05
N PHE A 3 34.03 6.35 -27.35
CA PHE A 3 33.38 5.58 -26.29
C PHE A 3 32.72 6.49 -25.22
N TRP A 4 33.42 7.54 -24.81
CA TRP A 4 32.90 8.52 -23.85
C TRP A 4 31.70 9.32 -24.38
N GLU A 5 31.71 9.69 -25.67
CA GLU A 5 30.58 10.37 -26.31
C GLU A 5 29.34 9.48 -26.35
N PHE A 6 29.52 8.18 -26.59
CA PHE A 6 28.43 7.20 -26.57
C PHE A 6 27.80 7.07 -25.18
N ILE A 7 28.61 6.99 -24.13
CA ILE A 7 28.11 6.93 -22.74
C ILE A 7 27.33 8.20 -22.38
N ILE A 8 27.84 9.38 -22.74
CA ILE A 8 27.15 10.64 -22.51
C ILE A 8 25.81 10.68 -23.25
N TRP A 9 25.77 10.27 -24.52
CA TRP A 9 24.54 10.18 -25.29
C TRP A 9 23.52 9.21 -24.68
N MET A 10 23.97 8.05 -24.20
CA MET A 10 23.12 7.09 -23.49
C MET A 10 22.53 7.69 -22.21
N LEU A 11 23.34 8.43 -21.44
CA LEU A 11 22.86 9.13 -20.23
C LEU A 11 21.81 10.19 -20.58
N TRP A 12 22.05 11.01 -21.61
CA TRP A 12 21.07 11.99 -22.09
C TRP A 12 19.77 11.34 -22.58
N ALA A 13 19.86 10.22 -23.29
CA ALA A 13 18.70 9.44 -23.70
C ALA A 13 17.91 8.91 -22.49
N TYR A 14 18.60 8.37 -21.49
CA TYR A 14 17.98 7.93 -20.25
C TYR A 14 17.27 9.08 -19.52
N VAL A 15 17.93 10.23 -19.35
CA VAL A 15 17.35 11.42 -18.72
C VAL A 15 16.14 11.91 -19.50
N PHE A 16 16.21 11.94 -20.83
CA PHE A 16 15.10 12.32 -21.69
C PHE A 16 13.90 11.37 -21.54
N VAL A 17 14.13 10.07 -21.55
CA VAL A 17 13.07 9.06 -21.34
C VAL A 17 12.47 9.20 -19.95
N ALA A 18 13.28 9.31 -18.89
CA ALA A 18 12.81 9.53 -17.53
C ALA A 18 11.99 10.82 -17.40
N TYR A 19 12.40 11.88 -18.10
CA TYR A 19 11.66 13.14 -18.18
C TYR A 19 10.29 12.96 -18.87
N LEU A 20 10.20 12.19 -19.96
CA LEU A 20 8.91 11.88 -20.59
C LEU A 20 8.01 11.08 -19.66
N PHE A 21 8.55 10.08 -18.96
CA PHE A 21 7.81 9.33 -17.94
C PHE A 21 7.25 10.24 -16.84
N LEU A 22 8.05 11.19 -16.36
CA LEU A 22 7.61 12.18 -15.38
C LEU A 22 6.48 13.05 -15.94
N LEU A 23 6.61 13.56 -17.17
CA LEU A 23 5.62 14.42 -17.81
C LEU A 23 4.29 13.67 -17.99
N PHE A 24 4.32 12.44 -18.52
CA PHE A 24 3.11 11.63 -18.66
C PHE A 24 2.50 11.24 -17.31
N SER A 25 3.32 10.98 -16.30
CA SER A 25 2.85 10.72 -14.93
C SER A 25 2.08 11.92 -14.37
N ILE A 26 2.62 13.14 -14.54
CA ILE A 26 1.95 14.38 -14.12
C ILE A 26 0.64 14.58 -14.89
N LEU A 27 0.63 14.37 -16.20
CA LEU A 27 -0.60 14.47 -17.01
C LEU A 27 -1.66 13.46 -16.55
N ALA A 28 -1.27 12.20 -16.33
CA ALA A 28 -2.18 11.16 -15.87
C ALA A 28 -2.75 11.45 -14.49
N ASP A 29 -1.90 11.91 -13.56
CA ASP A 29 -2.31 12.33 -12.21
C ASP A 29 -3.28 13.51 -12.26
N LEU A 30 -2.99 14.51 -13.10
CA LEU A 30 -3.83 15.68 -13.30
C LEU A 30 -5.21 15.32 -13.85
N VAL A 31 -5.28 14.40 -14.82
CA VAL A 31 -6.56 13.92 -15.37
C VAL A 31 -7.33 13.11 -14.33
N ARG A 32 -6.66 12.21 -13.60
CA ARG A 32 -7.28 11.34 -12.59
C ARG A 32 -7.73 12.07 -11.32
N ASP A 33 -7.13 13.20 -10.98
CA ASP A 33 -7.53 13.97 -9.81
C ASP A 33 -8.93 14.57 -10.00
N GLN A 34 -9.91 14.00 -9.30
CA GLN A 34 -11.31 14.44 -9.33
C GLN A 34 -11.54 15.68 -8.46
N ASN A 35 -10.63 15.99 -7.54
CA ASN A 35 -10.73 17.14 -6.65
C ASN A 35 -10.27 18.44 -7.33
N LEU A 36 -9.59 18.34 -8.49
CA LEU A 36 -9.13 19.49 -9.23
C LEU A 36 -10.14 19.91 -10.29
N GLY A 37 -10.62 21.15 -10.22
CA GLY A 37 -11.50 21.73 -11.23
C GLY A 37 -10.85 21.80 -12.61
N GLY A 38 -11.66 21.68 -13.68
CA GLY A 38 -11.16 21.63 -15.07
C GLY A 38 -10.29 22.83 -15.48
N TRP A 39 -10.61 24.04 -14.98
CA TRP A 39 -9.80 25.24 -15.23
C TRP A 39 -8.39 25.15 -14.66
N ALA A 40 -8.23 24.61 -13.45
CA ALA A 40 -6.93 24.40 -12.86
C ALA A 40 -6.12 23.36 -13.65
N LYS A 41 -6.77 22.30 -14.18
CA LYS A 41 -6.12 21.34 -15.09
C LYS A 41 -5.60 22.04 -16.35
N ALA A 42 -6.40 22.88 -16.98
CA ALA A 42 -6.00 23.61 -18.17
C ALA A 42 -4.78 24.51 -17.92
N VAL A 43 -4.75 25.24 -16.79
CA VAL A 43 -3.62 26.07 -16.39
C VAL A 43 -2.34 25.23 -16.23
N TRP A 44 -2.42 24.10 -15.54
CA TRP A 44 -1.28 23.19 -15.39
C TRP A 44 -0.75 22.67 -16.73
N ILE A 45 -1.63 22.32 -17.66
CA ILE A 45 -1.24 21.84 -19.00
C ILE A 45 -0.54 22.96 -19.78
N ILE A 46 -1.06 24.19 -19.74
CA ILE A 46 -0.44 25.35 -20.40
C ILE A 46 0.98 25.55 -19.86
N PHE A 47 1.14 25.61 -18.54
CA PHE A 47 2.45 25.77 -17.91
C PHE A 47 3.41 24.62 -18.26
N LEU A 48 2.91 23.39 -18.35
CA LEU A 48 3.72 22.22 -18.72
C LEU A 48 4.26 22.32 -20.16
N ILE A 49 3.55 23.00 -21.07
CA ILE A 49 4.00 23.20 -22.46
C ILE A 49 5.08 24.29 -22.55
N PHE A 50 4.89 25.42 -21.87
CA PHE A 50 5.78 26.58 -22.01
C PHE A 50 7.01 26.53 -21.08
N VAL A 51 6.85 25.97 -19.89
CA VAL A 51 7.90 25.89 -18.85
C VAL A 51 7.85 24.53 -18.14
N PRO A 52 8.11 23.43 -18.86
CA PRO A 52 7.88 22.07 -18.35
C PRO A 52 8.67 21.74 -17.09
N ILE A 53 9.96 22.08 -17.05
CA ILE A 53 10.83 21.72 -15.92
C ILE A 53 10.37 22.41 -14.65
N LEU A 54 10.13 23.73 -14.71
CA LEU A 54 9.67 24.51 -13.57
C LEU A 54 8.27 24.03 -13.12
N THR A 55 7.38 23.78 -14.09
CA THR A 55 6.04 23.29 -13.81
C THR A 55 6.06 21.94 -13.12
N ALA A 56 6.90 21.01 -13.59
CA ALA A 56 7.04 19.68 -12.99
C ALA A 56 7.54 19.77 -11.54
N LEU A 57 8.50 20.66 -11.25
CA LEU A 57 8.99 20.90 -9.89
C LEU A 57 7.90 21.48 -8.99
N ILE A 58 7.19 22.52 -9.44
CA ILE A 58 6.10 23.13 -8.66
C ILE A 58 4.98 22.10 -8.45
N TYR A 59 4.65 21.31 -9.47
CA TYR A 59 3.65 20.25 -9.37
C TYR A 59 4.04 19.22 -8.31
N LEU A 60 5.29 18.75 -8.34
CA LEU A 60 5.79 17.79 -7.36
C LEU A 60 5.78 18.35 -5.94
N ILE A 61 6.09 19.63 -5.73
CA ILE A 61 6.05 20.26 -4.40
C ILE A 61 4.60 20.44 -3.93
N ALA A 62 3.73 20.96 -4.80
CA ALA A 62 2.35 21.26 -4.46
C ALA A 62 1.49 19.99 -4.28
N ARG A 63 1.77 18.92 -5.05
CA ARG A 63 0.92 17.73 -5.17
C ARG A 63 1.64 16.40 -4.92
N GLY A 64 2.95 16.40 -4.67
CA GLY A 64 3.71 15.19 -4.31
C GLY A 64 3.26 14.52 -3.01
N LYS A 65 2.50 15.22 -2.16
CA LYS A 65 1.91 14.69 -0.92
C LYS A 65 0.96 13.50 -1.14
N GLY A 66 0.42 13.34 -2.37
CA GLY A 66 -0.44 12.19 -2.70
C GLY A 66 0.26 10.83 -2.56
N MET A 67 1.59 10.75 -2.68
CA MET A 67 2.30 9.47 -2.51
C MET A 67 2.48 9.07 -1.04
N ALA A 68 2.78 10.03 -0.14
CA ALA A 68 2.96 9.73 1.28
C ALA A 68 1.63 9.37 1.99
N GLN A 69 0.54 10.06 1.64
CA GLN A 69 -0.76 9.80 2.29
C GLN A 69 -1.43 8.50 1.83
N ARG A 70 -1.27 8.10 0.56
CA ARG A 70 -1.81 6.83 0.06
C ARG A 70 -1.10 5.60 0.63
N GLY A 71 0.20 5.69 0.90
CA GLY A 71 0.95 4.62 1.56
C GLY A 71 0.45 4.35 2.98
N ILE A 72 0.17 5.41 3.75
CA ILE A 72 -0.35 5.28 5.12
C ILE A 72 -1.78 4.75 5.09
N ALA A 73 -2.66 5.30 4.24
CA ALA A 73 -4.05 4.84 4.14
C ALA A 73 -4.17 3.38 3.67
N GLN A 74 -3.34 2.93 2.72
CA GLN A 74 -3.33 1.52 2.30
C GLN A 74 -2.73 0.60 3.37
N ALA A 75 -1.69 1.03 4.08
CA ALA A 75 -1.13 0.28 5.19
C ALA A 75 -2.12 0.15 6.36
N GLU A 76 -2.89 1.19 6.64
CA GLU A 76 -3.97 1.16 7.64
C GLU A 76 -5.12 0.25 7.22
N ALA A 77 -5.54 0.30 5.94
CA ALA A 77 -6.58 -0.60 5.42
C ALA A 77 -6.16 -2.07 5.49
N ALA A 78 -4.93 -2.38 5.06
CA ALA A 78 -4.38 -3.74 5.12
C ALA A 78 -4.22 -4.24 6.56
N ARG A 79 -3.83 -3.37 7.50
CA ARG A 79 -3.78 -3.71 8.94
C ARG A 79 -5.16 -4.05 9.48
N ARG A 80 -6.19 -3.24 9.18
CA ARG A 80 -7.56 -3.51 9.63
C ARG A 80 -8.09 -4.85 9.12
N GLU A 81 -7.89 -5.15 7.84
CA GLU A 81 -8.32 -6.43 7.26
C GLU A 81 -7.60 -7.63 7.90
N THR A 82 -6.31 -7.48 8.19
CA THR A 82 -5.52 -8.52 8.88
C THR A 82 -6.00 -8.71 10.32
N ASP A 83 -6.22 -7.62 11.06
CA ASP A 83 -6.70 -7.67 12.44
C ASP A 83 -8.10 -8.29 12.55
N ASP A 84 -8.99 -7.98 11.61
CA ASP A 84 -10.33 -8.56 11.54
C ASP A 84 -10.29 -10.06 11.22
N TYR A 85 -9.42 -10.48 10.29
CA TYR A 85 -9.21 -11.90 9.97
C TYR A 85 -8.64 -12.68 11.17
N ILE A 86 -7.65 -12.13 11.87
CA ILE A 86 -7.08 -12.74 13.08
C ILE A 86 -8.15 -12.87 14.16
N ARG A 87 -8.97 -11.85 14.37
CA ARG A 87 -10.05 -11.88 15.37
C ARG A 87 -11.09 -12.96 15.06
N ALA A 88 -11.49 -13.07 13.79
CA ALA A 88 -12.46 -14.07 13.35
C ALA A 88 -11.91 -15.52 13.49
N THR A 89 -10.64 -15.72 13.14
CA THR A 89 -10.02 -17.04 13.17
C THR A 89 -9.64 -17.47 14.58
N ALA A 90 -9.12 -16.56 15.41
CA ALA A 90 -8.74 -16.86 16.80
C ALA A 90 -9.94 -17.20 17.69
N GLY A 91 -11.07 -16.48 17.54
CA GLY A 91 -12.29 -16.78 18.31
C GLY A 91 -12.91 -18.15 17.97
N THR A 92 -12.75 -18.61 16.73
CA THR A 92 -13.16 -19.94 16.29
C THR A 92 -12.21 -21.02 16.85
N SER A 93 -10.91 -20.76 16.81
CA SER A 93 -9.87 -21.68 17.31
C SER A 93 -10.00 -21.98 18.80
N THR A 94 -10.31 -20.99 19.64
CA THR A 94 -10.51 -21.21 21.09
C THR A 94 -11.67 -22.17 21.36
N THR A 95 -12.77 -22.04 20.63
CA THR A 95 -13.95 -22.90 20.78
C THR A 95 -13.66 -24.32 20.30
N ASP A 96 -12.96 -24.43 19.16
CA ASP A 96 -12.54 -25.72 18.61
C ASP A 96 -11.54 -26.46 19.51
N GLU A 97 -10.61 -25.74 20.16
CA GLU A 97 -9.67 -26.32 21.13
C GLU A 97 -10.39 -26.91 22.36
N ILE A 98 -11.38 -26.19 22.90
CA ILE A 98 -12.18 -26.67 24.04
C ILE A 98 -13.03 -27.88 23.63
N ALA A 99 -13.63 -27.86 22.43
CA ALA A 99 -14.42 -28.98 21.92
C ALA A 99 -13.56 -30.24 21.71
N LYS A 100 -12.34 -30.08 21.19
CA LYS A 100 -11.39 -31.20 21.01
C LYS A 100 -10.92 -31.77 22.35
N ALA A 101 -10.66 -30.90 23.33
CA ALA A 101 -10.31 -31.32 24.68
C ALA A 101 -11.47 -32.11 25.35
N ALA A 102 -12.73 -31.72 25.08
CA ALA A 102 -13.89 -32.45 25.60
C ALA A 102 -13.99 -33.87 25.00
N GLN A 103 -13.75 -34.01 23.70
CA GLN A 103 -13.70 -35.32 23.03
C GLN A 103 -12.59 -36.23 23.59
N LEU A 104 -11.40 -35.68 23.87
CA LEU A 104 -10.31 -36.45 24.48
C LEU A 104 -10.64 -36.93 25.90
N ARG A 105 -11.42 -36.14 26.66
CA ARG A 105 -11.90 -36.51 27.99
C ARG A 105 -12.94 -37.64 27.89
N GLU A 106 -13.88 -37.53 26.97
CA GLU A 106 -14.90 -38.57 26.72
C GLU A 106 -14.28 -39.88 26.22
N ALA A 107 -13.22 -39.79 25.41
CA ALA A 107 -12.42 -40.93 24.98
C ALA A 107 -11.53 -41.51 26.10
N GLY A 108 -11.54 -40.92 27.30
CA GLY A 108 -10.71 -41.36 28.44
C GLY A 108 -9.21 -41.15 28.23
N THR A 109 -8.80 -40.37 27.23
CA THR A 109 -7.39 -40.10 26.91
C THR A 109 -6.78 -39.06 27.86
N ILE A 110 -7.62 -38.18 28.41
CA ILE A 110 -7.23 -37.19 29.43
C ILE A 110 -8.20 -37.20 30.61
N THR A 111 -7.70 -36.79 31.77
CA THR A 111 -8.47 -36.65 33.00
C THR A 111 -9.29 -35.36 33.04
N ALA A 112 -10.24 -35.28 33.97
CA ALA A 112 -11.04 -34.07 34.18
C ALA A 112 -10.19 -32.86 34.61
N GLU A 113 -9.14 -33.07 35.41
CA GLU A 113 -8.22 -32.01 35.82
C GLU A 113 -7.37 -31.49 34.66
N GLU A 114 -6.95 -32.37 33.75
CA GLU A 114 -6.21 -31.99 32.54
C GLU A 114 -7.10 -31.21 31.56
N PHE A 115 -8.37 -31.60 31.42
CA PHE A 115 -9.35 -30.86 30.63
C PHE A 115 -9.56 -29.43 31.15
N GLU A 116 -9.77 -29.25 32.46
CA GLU A 116 -9.97 -27.91 33.03
C GLU A 116 -8.73 -27.01 32.89
N LYS A 117 -7.52 -27.58 32.95
CA LYS A 117 -6.29 -26.83 32.66
C LYS A 117 -6.22 -26.36 31.21
N ILE A 118 -6.61 -27.19 30.25
CA ILE A 118 -6.62 -26.83 28.82
C ILE A 118 -7.67 -25.74 28.55
N LYS A 119 -8.88 -25.90 29.11
CA LYS A 119 -9.96 -24.91 29.00
C LYS A 119 -9.59 -23.56 29.60
N ALA A 120 -8.98 -23.55 30.79
CA ALA A 120 -8.52 -22.31 31.43
C ALA A 120 -7.43 -21.60 30.60
N LYS A 121 -6.56 -22.35 29.92
CA LYS A 121 -5.53 -21.81 29.04
C LYS A 121 -6.10 -21.24 27.73
N ALA A 122 -7.12 -21.87 27.16
CA ALA A 122 -7.75 -21.42 25.91
C ALA A 122 -8.61 -20.15 26.10
N LEU A 123 -9.11 -19.91 27.32
CA LEU A 123 -9.94 -18.75 27.68
C LEU A 123 -9.14 -17.54 28.22
N ALA A 124 -7.83 -17.67 28.38
CA ALA A 124 -6.92 -16.63 28.89
C ALA A 124 -6.37 -15.76 27.76
#